data_AF-A0A957AI01-F1
#
_entry.id   AF-A0A957AI01-F1
#
_cell.length_a   1.000
_cell.length_b   1.000
_cell.length_c   1.000
_cell.angle_alpha   90.00
_cell.angle_beta   90.00
_cell.angle_gamma   90.00
#
_symmetry.space_group_name_H-M   'P 1'
#
loop_
_entity.id
_entity.type
_entity.pdbx_description
1 polymer ?
#
loop_
_entity_poly.entity_id
_entity_poly.type
_entity_poly.pdbx_seq_one_letter_code
_entity_poly.pdbx_strand_id
1 'polypeptide(L)'
;LKDYTRRRLRDEFDSLDAFLRRWSETDRKSAIVEALAEEGVLLDVLEEVAGKDLDPFDLICHVAFDRPPLTRRERAENVRKRDVFARYGPEARTVLDALLDKYAEDGVLDVDDVKVLDLNPLRSMGTKVELIRRFGGKDGFLAATNALQAALYEEAVS
;
A
#
# COMPACT_ATOMS: atom_id res chain seq x y z
N LEU A 1 12.77 22.86 4.30
CA LEU A 1 12.27 21.53 4.71
C LEU A 1 12.16 20.59 3.52
N LYS A 2 11.35 20.91 2.50
CA LYS A 2 11.23 20.12 1.26
C LYS A 2 12.57 19.76 0.60
N ASP A 3 13.50 20.71 0.47
CA ASP A 3 14.84 20.45 -0.11
C ASP A 3 15.73 19.54 0.75
N TYR A 4 15.58 19.59 2.08
CA TYR A 4 16.32 18.71 2.98
C TYR A 4 15.82 17.27 2.84
N THR A 5 14.50 17.09 2.90
CA THR A 5 13.88 15.77 2.75
C THR A 5 14.12 15.16 1.37
N ARG A 6 14.03 15.98 0.31
CA ARG A 6 14.39 15.56 -1.05
C ARG A 6 15.84 15.06 -1.13
N ARG A 7 16.80 15.75 -0.48
CA ARG A 7 18.19 15.28 -0.45
C ARG A 7 18.31 13.94 0.26
N ARG A 8 17.72 13.79 1.45
CA ARG A 8 17.74 12.53 2.20
C ARG A 8 17.13 11.37 1.41
N LEU A 9 15.98 11.58 0.78
CA LEU A 9 15.34 10.57 -0.07
C LEU A 9 16.21 10.19 -1.28
N ARG A 10 17.01 11.13 -1.82
CA ARG A 10 17.96 10.83 -2.90
C ARG A 10 19.27 10.22 -2.43
N ASP A 11 19.66 10.45 -1.18
CA ASP A 11 20.80 9.78 -0.55
C ASP A 11 20.47 8.30 -0.25
N GLU A 12 19.22 8.01 0.15
CA GLU A 12 18.73 6.64 0.39
C GLU A 12 18.34 5.93 -0.92
N PHE A 13 17.76 6.65 -1.88
CA PHE A 13 17.35 6.12 -3.18
C PHE A 13 18.02 6.90 -4.33
N ASP A 14 19.14 6.37 -4.82
CA ASP A 14 19.94 6.98 -5.90
C ASP A 14 19.14 7.25 -7.19
N SER A 15 18.07 6.50 -7.44
CA SER A 15 17.20 6.66 -8.60
C SER A 15 15.76 6.23 -8.31
N LEU A 16 14.83 6.62 -9.19
CA LEU A 16 13.46 6.12 -9.16
C LEU A 16 13.44 4.60 -9.25
N ASP A 17 14.22 4.00 -10.16
CA ASP A 17 14.27 2.54 -10.33
C ASP A 17 14.77 1.82 -9.06
N ALA A 18 15.75 2.41 -8.36
CA ALA A 18 16.23 1.87 -7.09
C ALA A 18 15.12 1.88 -6.03
N PHE A 19 14.37 2.98 -5.93
CA PHE A 19 13.20 3.07 -5.06
C PHE A 19 12.11 2.05 -5.45
N LEU A 20 11.71 1.99 -6.72
CA LEU A 20 10.68 1.06 -7.20
C LEU A 20 11.04 -0.40 -6.93
N ARG A 21 12.31 -0.75 -7.15
CA ARG A 21 12.82 -2.09 -6.86
C ARG A 21 12.78 -2.38 -5.37
N ARG A 22 13.32 -1.49 -4.53
CA ARG A 22 13.30 -1.64 -3.07
C ARG A 22 11.87 -1.75 -2.56
N TRP A 23 10.97 -0.89 -3.03
CA TRP A 23 9.56 -0.93 -2.65
C TRP A 23 8.93 -2.27 -3.03
N SER A 24 9.09 -2.72 -4.27
CA SER A 24 8.47 -3.98 -4.75
C SER A 24 9.02 -5.24 -4.07
N GLU A 25 10.33 -5.30 -3.79
CA GLU A 25 10.99 -6.45 -3.13
C GLU A 25 10.75 -6.52 -1.61
N THR A 26 10.17 -5.49 -1.00
CA THR A 26 9.91 -5.46 0.45
C THR A 26 8.52 -5.97 0.77
N ASP A 27 8.40 -7.02 1.59
CA ASP A 27 7.09 -7.54 1.97
C ASP A 27 6.29 -6.50 2.79
N ARG A 28 6.89 -6.02 3.90
CA ARG A 28 6.27 -5.06 4.82
C ARG A 28 6.57 -3.62 4.40
N LYS A 29 5.66 -2.96 3.68
CA LYS A 29 5.85 -1.58 3.18
C LYS A 29 6.00 -0.57 4.32
N SER A 30 5.34 -0.79 5.46
CA SER A 30 5.54 0.05 6.65
C SER A 30 6.98 0.09 7.13
N ALA A 31 7.77 -0.97 6.92
CA ALA A 31 9.18 -1.01 7.30
C ALA A 31 10.03 0.02 6.54
N ILE A 32 9.67 0.35 5.29
CA ILE A 32 10.36 1.39 4.51
C ILE A 32 10.07 2.75 5.14
N VAL A 33 8.80 3.01 5.48
CA VAL A 33 8.38 4.26 6.11
C VAL A 33 9.01 4.43 7.49
N GLU A 34 9.04 3.36 8.29
CA GLU A 34 9.71 3.34 9.61
C GLU A 34 11.21 3.67 9.48
N ALA A 35 11.93 3.03 8.55
CA ALA A 35 13.36 3.29 8.32
C ALA A 35 13.62 4.75 7.90
N LEU A 36 12.81 5.29 6.99
CA LEU A 36 12.89 6.69 6.60
C LEU A 36 12.67 7.64 7.78
N ALA A 37 11.72 7.33 8.66
CA ALA A 37 11.47 8.13 9.86
C ALA A 37 12.67 8.10 10.83
N GLU A 38 13.33 6.95 10.99
CA GLU A 38 14.56 6.81 11.78
C GLU A 38 15.72 7.67 11.23
N GLU A 39 15.76 7.88 9.92
CA GLU A 39 16.72 8.77 9.25
C GLU A 39 16.30 10.25 9.23
N GLY A 40 15.18 10.58 9.89
CA GLY A 40 14.65 11.94 10.01
C GLY A 40 13.82 12.40 8.81
N VAL A 41 13.35 11.47 7.98
CA VAL A 41 12.37 11.72 6.91
C VAL A 41 10.97 11.45 7.46
N LEU A 42 10.33 12.52 7.93
CA LEU A 42 8.97 12.50 8.48
C LEU A 42 7.95 12.72 7.35
N LEU A 43 7.26 11.65 6.91
CA LEU A 43 6.33 11.68 5.78
C LEU A 43 5.04 12.46 6.10
N ASP A 44 4.56 12.42 7.34
CA ASP A 44 3.44 13.23 7.83
C ASP A 44 3.66 14.72 7.58
N VAL A 45 4.89 15.21 7.76
CA VAL A 45 5.26 16.60 7.47
C VAL A 45 5.28 16.89 5.97
N LEU A 46 5.58 15.89 5.13
CA LEU A 46 5.54 16.03 3.68
C LEU A 46 4.10 16.09 3.14
N GLU A 47 3.16 15.38 3.75
CA GLU A 47 1.73 15.42 3.37
C GLU A 47 1.15 16.83 3.51
N GLU A 48 1.54 17.58 4.54
CA GLU A 48 1.09 18.97 4.73
C GLU A 48 1.49 19.89 3.56
N VAL A 49 2.57 19.55 2.85
CA VAL A 49 3.15 20.38 1.78
C VAL A 49 2.78 19.85 0.39
N ALA A 50 2.64 18.53 0.22
CA ALA A 50 2.41 17.89 -1.07
C ALA A 50 0.93 17.59 -1.35
N GLY A 51 0.11 17.44 -0.30
CA GLY A 51 -1.30 17.07 -0.41
C GLY A 51 -1.68 16.02 0.63
N LYS A 52 -2.90 16.16 1.18
CA LYS A 52 -3.47 15.17 2.11
C LYS A 52 -3.87 13.90 1.37
N ASP A 53 -3.93 12.79 2.09
CA ASP A 53 -4.39 11.48 1.62
C ASP A 53 -3.52 10.84 0.51
N LEU A 54 -2.32 11.40 0.27
CA LEU A 54 -1.33 10.78 -0.60
C LEU A 54 -0.87 9.44 0.00
N ASP A 55 -0.57 8.48 -0.88
CA ASP A 55 0.11 7.28 -0.43
C ASP A 55 1.59 7.60 -0.13
N PRO A 56 2.19 7.04 0.94
CA PRO A 56 3.62 7.18 1.22
C PRO A 56 4.54 6.89 0.02
N PHE A 57 4.22 5.89 -0.80
CA PHE A 57 4.94 5.60 -2.04
C PHE A 57 4.89 6.79 -3.01
N ASP A 58 3.70 7.34 -3.24
CA ASP A 58 3.49 8.48 -4.14
C ASP A 58 4.14 9.74 -3.62
N LEU A 59 4.10 9.95 -2.31
CA LEU A 59 4.72 11.08 -1.65
C LEU A 59 6.24 11.06 -1.85
N ILE A 60 6.87 9.90 -1.69
CA ILE A 60 8.30 9.71 -1.96
C ILE A 60 8.58 9.93 -3.46
N CYS A 61 7.79 9.32 -4.34
CA CYS A 61 7.92 9.50 -5.80
C CYS A 61 7.83 10.97 -6.21
N HIS A 62 6.90 11.72 -5.65
CA HIS A 62 6.68 13.12 -5.95
C HIS A 62 7.80 14.02 -5.41
N VAL A 63 8.18 13.82 -4.14
CA VAL A 63 9.17 14.70 -3.49
C VAL A 63 10.57 14.44 -4.03
N ALA A 64 10.97 13.18 -4.20
CA ALA A 64 12.33 12.81 -4.63
C ALA A 64 12.52 12.88 -6.15
N PHE A 65 11.50 12.49 -6.92
CA PHE A 65 11.61 12.25 -8.36
C PHE A 65 10.62 13.05 -9.23
N ASP A 66 9.92 14.02 -8.63
CA ASP A 66 9.01 14.95 -9.32
C ASP A 66 7.91 14.23 -10.14
N ARG A 67 7.49 13.02 -9.71
CA ARG A 67 6.37 12.28 -10.31
C ARG A 67 5.02 12.87 -9.87
N PRO A 68 3.98 12.83 -10.72
CA PRO A 68 2.61 13.12 -10.28
C PRO A 68 2.19 12.09 -9.21
N PRO A 69 1.77 12.52 -8.01
CA PRO A 69 1.36 11.60 -6.96
C PRO A 69 -0.09 11.15 -7.16
N LEU A 70 -0.38 9.93 -6.72
CA LEU A 70 -1.73 9.44 -6.51
C LEU A 70 -2.10 9.45 -5.02
N THR A 71 -3.38 9.68 -4.74
CA THR A 71 -3.98 9.42 -3.43
C THR A 71 -4.17 7.93 -3.21
N ARG A 72 -4.27 7.51 -1.95
CA ARG A 72 -4.61 6.13 -1.59
C ARG A 72 -5.94 5.68 -2.22
N ARG A 73 -6.92 6.59 -2.29
CA ARG A 73 -8.21 6.32 -2.95
C ARG A 73 -8.04 6.10 -4.46
N GLU A 74 -7.25 6.92 -5.14
CA GLU A 74 -6.99 6.73 -6.58
C GLU A 74 -6.30 5.39 -6.87
N ARG A 75 -5.31 4.99 -6.05
CA ARG A 75 -4.69 3.67 -6.18
C ARG A 75 -5.69 2.53 -6.01
N ALA A 76 -6.52 2.60 -4.97
CA ALA A 76 -7.56 1.59 -4.74
C ALA A 76 -8.54 1.50 -5.91
N GLU A 77 -8.99 2.64 -6.45
CA GLU A 77 -9.88 2.68 -7.61
C GLU A 77 -9.21 2.12 -8.88
N ASN A 78 -7.93 2.38 -9.10
CA ASN A 78 -7.20 1.81 -10.24
C ASN A 78 -7.06 0.29 -10.13
N VAL A 79 -6.94 -0.27 -8.92
CA VAL A 79 -7.02 -1.73 -8.71
C VAL A 79 -8.40 -2.27 -9.08
N ARG A 80 -9.48 -1.62 -8.59
CA ARG A 80 -10.87 -2.04 -8.89
C ARG A 80 -11.17 -2.06 -10.38
N LYS A 81 -10.72 -1.06 -11.13
CA LYS A 81 -10.94 -0.94 -12.58
C LYS A 81 -10.32 -2.08 -13.40
N ARG A 82 -9.26 -2.72 -12.90
CA ARG A 82 -8.51 -3.78 -13.61
C ARG A 82 -9.10 -5.18 -13.44
N ASP A 83 -10.11 -5.36 -12.57
CA ASP A 83 -10.74 -6.65 -12.25
C ASP A 83 -9.72 -7.78 -11.95
N VAL A 84 -8.59 -7.42 -11.33
CA VAL A 84 -7.47 -8.34 -11.00
C VAL A 84 -7.89 -9.52 -10.11
N PHE A 85 -9.06 -9.43 -9.50
CA PHE A 85 -9.61 -10.42 -8.57
C PHE A 85 -10.77 -11.23 -9.16
N ALA A 86 -10.95 -11.18 -10.49
CA ALA A 86 -11.98 -11.91 -11.20
C ALA A 86 -12.03 -13.42 -10.86
N ARG A 87 -10.87 -14.00 -10.55
CA ARG A 87 -10.70 -15.42 -10.19
C ARG A 87 -11.29 -15.81 -8.83
N TYR A 88 -11.56 -14.86 -7.94
CA TYR A 88 -12.06 -15.13 -6.60
C TYR A 88 -13.59 -15.12 -6.55
N GLY A 89 -14.15 -15.98 -5.70
CA GLY A 89 -15.60 -16.02 -5.42
C GLY A 89 -16.09 -14.76 -4.69
N PRO A 90 -17.41 -14.51 -4.66
CA PRO A 90 -17.99 -13.27 -4.16
C PRO A 90 -17.57 -12.95 -2.72
N GLU A 91 -17.56 -13.95 -1.83
CA GLU A 91 -17.21 -13.74 -0.41
C GLU A 91 -15.74 -13.31 -0.22
N ALA A 92 -14.83 -13.83 -1.04
CA ALA A 92 -13.42 -13.46 -1.02
C ALA A 92 -13.19 -12.09 -1.64
N ARG A 93 -13.92 -11.75 -2.71
CA ARG A 93 -13.89 -10.40 -3.31
C ARG A 93 -14.36 -9.34 -2.32
N THR A 94 -15.43 -9.58 -1.56
CA THR A 94 -15.88 -8.64 -0.52
C THR A 94 -14.79 -8.37 0.52
N VAL A 95 -13.99 -9.38 0.88
CA VAL A 95 -12.84 -9.18 1.79
C VAL A 95 -11.76 -8.33 1.13
N LEU A 96 -11.42 -8.58 -0.14
CA LEU A 96 -10.45 -7.77 -0.87
C LEU A 96 -10.91 -6.32 -1.07
N ASP A 97 -12.19 -6.10 -1.32
CA ASP A 97 -12.78 -4.76 -1.42
C ASP A 97 -12.70 -4.02 -0.08
N ALA A 98 -13.01 -4.71 1.03
CA ALA A 98 -12.88 -4.14 2.37
C ALA A 98 -11.42 -3.80 2.72
N LEU A 99 -10.45 -4.62 2.27
CA LEU A 99 -9.02 -4.31 2.41
C LEU A 99 -8.62 -3.06 1.63
N LEU A 100 -9.13 -2.90 0.41
CA LEU A 100 -8.93 -1.69 -0.38
C LEU A 100 -9.52 -0.45 0.29
N ASP A 101 -10.70 -0.58 0.92
CA ASP A 101 -11.30 0.52 1.69
C ASP A 101 -10.43 0.88 2.91
N LYS A 102 -9.93 -0.10 3.66
CA LYS A 102 -8.99 0.14 4.78
C LYS A 102 -7.72 0.85 4.32
N TYR A 103 -7.18 0.46 3.18
CA TYR A 103 -6.03 1.12 2.60
C TYR A 103 -6.36 2.57 2.21
N ALA A 104 -7.46 2.77 1.47
CA ALA A 104 -7.88 4.08 0.97
C ALA A 104 -8.24 5.08 2.08
N GLU A 105 -8.91 4.61 3.14
CA GLU A 105 -9.42 5.47 4.22
C GLU A 105 -8.42 5.58 5.37
N ASP A 106 -7.95 4.44 5.90
CA ASP A 106 -7.15 4.40 7.13
C ASP A 106 -5.63 4.33 6.88
N GLY A 107 -5.19 4.13 5.64
CA GLY A 107 -3.76 4.14 5.29
C GLY A 107 -3.04 2.87 5.72
N VAL A 108 -3.76 1.75 5.80
CA VAL A 108 -3.15 0.44 6.07
C VAL A 108 -2.26 0.04 4.91
N LEU A 109 -0.95 0.22 5.05
CA LEU A 109 0.04 -0.11 4.02
C LEU A 109 0.20 -1.62 3.83
N ASP A 110 0.31 -2.36 4.93
CA ASP A 110 0.55 -3.81 4.92
C ASP A 110 -0.81 -4.56 4.84
N VAL A 111 -1.46 -4.50 3.68
CA VAL A 111 -2.76 -5.15 3.44
C VAL A 111 -2.69 -6.68 3.45
N ASP A 112 -1.48 -7.24 3.46
CA ASP A 112 -1.15 -8.65 3.54
C ASP A 112 -0.91 -9.17 4.97
N ASP A 113 -0.80 -8.29 5.98
CA ASP A 113 -0.73 -8.71 7.38
C ASP A 113 -2.11 -9.20 7.85
N VAL A 114 -2.19 -10.47 8.28
CA VAL A 114 -3.39 -11.10 8.87
C VAL A 114 -4.01 -10.28 10.00
N LYS A 115 -3.25 -9.43 10.70
CA LYS A 115 -3.77 -8.51 11.73
C LYS A 115 -4.76 -7.49 11.18
N VAL A 116 -4.72 -7.16 9.90
CA VAL A 116 -5.69 -6.27 9.26
C VAL A 116 -7.13 -6.79 9.43
N LEU A 117 -7.30 -8.11 9.54
CA LEU A 117 -8.60 -8.75 9.74
C LEU A 117 -9.23 -8.45 11.12
N ASP A 118 -8.47 -7.91 12.08
CA ASP A 118 -9.00 -7.43 13.37
C ASP A 118 -9.69 -6.06 13.26
N LEU A 119 -9.49 -5.36 12.13
CA LEU A 119 -10.01 -4.01 11.94
C LEU A 119 -11.45 -4.04 11.41
N ASN A 120 -12.27 -3.06 11.78
CA ASN A 120 -13.56 -2.87 11.13
C ASN A 120 -13.37 -2.29 9.72
N PRO A 121 -14.17 -2.71 8.72
CA PRO A 121 -15.32 -3.62 8.83
C PRO A 121 -14.97 -5.11 8.77
N LEU A 122 -13.72 -5.50 8.47
CA LEU A 122 -13.31 -6.90 8.31
C LEU A 122 -13.68 -7.79 9.51
N ARG A 123 -13.42 -7.32 10.73
CA ARG A 123 -13.79 -8.01 11.98
C ARG A 123 -15.29 -8.33 12.07
N SER A 124 -16.14 -7.51 11.46
CA SER A 124 -17.60 -7.70 11.45
C SER A 124 -18.08 -8.68 10.37
N MET A 125 -17.24 -8.99 9.38
CA MET A 125 -17.57 -9.87 8.25
C MET A 125 -17.42 -11.36 8.57
N GLY A 126 -16.81 -11.69 9.71
CA GLY A 126 -16.57 -13.06 10.18
C GLY A 126 -15.34 -13.14 11.08
N THR A 127 -15.11 -14.31 11.67
CA THR A 127 -13.86 -14.59 12.38
C THR A 127 -12.69 -14.65 11.40
N LYS A 128 -11.45 -14.35 11.85
CA LYS A 128 -10.25 -14.46 11.00
C LYS A 128 -10.15 -15.80 10.27
N VAL A 129 -10.47 -16.89 10.97
CA VAL A 129 -10.42 -18.24 10.40
C VAL A 129 -11.43 -18.40 9.26
N GLU A 130 -12.64 -17.88 9.41
CA GLU A 130 -13.65 -17.90 8.35
C GLU A 130 -13.23 -17.04 7.16
N LEU A 131 -12.72 -15.83 7.41
CA LEU A 131 -12.27 -14.93 6.34
C LEU A 131 -11.13 -15.56 5.53
N ILE A 132 -10.15 -16.19 6.19
CA ILE A 132 -9.05 -16.89 5.53
C ILE A 132 -9.55 -18.10 4.72
N ARG A 133 -10.54 -18.85 5.24
CA ARG A 133 -11.12 -20.01 4.54
C ARG A 133 -11.80 -19.65 3.22
N ARG A 134 -12.31 -18.42 3.07
CA ARG A 134 -12.90 -17.93 1.80
C ARG A 134 -11.90 -17.95 0.64
N PHE A 135 -10.60 -17.97 0.93
CA PHE A 135 -9.53 -18.03 -0.05
C PHE A 135 -8.95 -19.45 -0.23
N GLY A 136 -9.59 -20.47 0.34
CA GLY A 136 -9.08 -21.84 0.33
C GLY A 136 -8.02 -22.13 1.42
N GLY A 137 -7.85 -21.23 2.38
CA GLY A 137 -6.91 -21.38 3.49
C GLY A 137 -5.85 -20.27 3.52
N LYS A 138 -4.87 -20.42 4.42
CA LYS A 138 -3.87 -19.38 4.71
C LYS A 138 -3.05 -19.01 3.47
N ASP A 139 -2.60 -20.01 2.71
CA ASP A 139 -1.75 -19.76 1.53
C ASP A 139 -2.52 -19.03 0.43
N GLY A 140 -3.80 -19.37 0.24
CA GLY A 140 -4.67 -18.67 -0.69
C GLY A 140 -4.97 -17.23 -0.26
N PHE A 141 -5.17 -17.00 1.04
CA PHE A 141 -5.32 -15.65 1.58
C PHE A 141 -4.08 -14.80 1.32
N LEU A 142 -2.89 -15.30 1.71
CA LEU A 142 -1.63 -14.59 1.51
C LEU A 142 -1.34 -14.34 0.02
N ALA A 143 -1.60 -15.31 -0.85
CA ALA A 143 -1.45 -15.13 -2.29
C ALA A 143 -2.39 -14.05 -2.83
N ALA A 144 -3.63 -13.96 -2.31
CA ALA A 144 -4.59 -12.94 -2.71
C ALA A 144 -4.20 -11.54 -2.23
N THR A 145 -3.78 -11.40 -0.97
CA THR A 145 -3.38 -10.11 -0.41
C THR A 145 -2.04 -9.62 -0.95
N ASN A 146 -1.10 -10.52 -1.24
CA ASN A 146 0.15 -10.15 -1.92
C ASN A 146 -0.12 -9.69 -3.35
N ALA A 147 -1.02 -10.36 -4.08
CA ALA A 147 -1.46 -9.92 -5.40
C ALA A 147 -2.17 -8.55 -5.32
N LEU A 148 -2.94 -8.30 -4.25
CA LEU A 148 -3.56 -7.02 -3.99
C LEU A 148 -2.53 -5.91 -3.75
N GLN A 149 -1.56 -6.15 -2.87
CA GLN A 149 -0.47 -5.22 -2.61
C GLN A 149 0.36 -4.94 -3.87
N ALA A 150 0.66 -5.97 -4.67
CA ALA A 150 1.36 -5.79 -5.94
C ALA A 150 0.54 -4.94 -6.93
N ALA A 151 -0.76 -5.24 -7.06
CA ALA A 151 -1.66 -4.49 -7.94
C ALA A 151 -1.75 -3.01 -7.55
N LEU A 152 -1.72 -2.67 -6.26
CA LEU A 152 -1.71 -1.28 -5.78
C LEU A 152 -0.56 -0.45 -6.35
N TYR A 153 0.60 -1.07 -6.65
CA TYR A 153 1.82 -0.37 -7.06
C TYR A 153 2.28 -0.66 -8.52
N GLU A 154 1.54 -1.48 -9.27
CA GLU A 154 1.92 -1.93 -10.62
C GLU A 154 2.09 -0.80 -11.66
N GLU A 155 1.20 0.22 -11.68
CA GLU A 155 1.25 1.32 -12.66
C GLU A 155 2.52 2.18 -12.54
N ALA A 156 3.22 2.12 -11.42
CA ALA A 156 4.44 2.89 -11.20
C ALA A 156 5.69 2.25 -11.82
N VAL A 157 5.61 0.97 -12.18
CA VAL A 157 6.71 0.17 -12.76
C VAL A 157 6.62 0.15 -14.30
N SER A 158 5.56 0.71 -14.88
CA SER A 158 5.26 0.70 -16.33
C SER A 158 5.70 1.97 -17.06
#